data_AF-A0A837B592-F1
#
_entry.id   AF-A0A837B592-F1
#
_cell.length_a   1.000
_cell.length_b   1.000
_cell.length_c   1.000
_cell.angle_alpha   90.00
_cell.angle_beta   90.00
_cell.angle_gamma   90.00
#
_symmetry.space_group_name_H-M   'P 1'
#
loop_
_entity.id
_entity.type
_entity.pdbx_description
1 polymer ?
#
loop_
_entity_poly.entity_id
_entity_poly.type
_entity_poly.pdbx_seq_one_letter_code
_entity_poly.pdbx_strand_id
1 'polypeptide(L)'
;MHRRHFLRSAGVALAAASTASWAATDKALAIPRTALPVTPPGASPAPFAAMPPLAPMHASIDRIIAINGCTRPFRAQGPRIEAERIGRKTVVHNYGHGGSGWSLSWGAAEHD
;
A
#
# COMPACT_ATOMS: atom_id res chain seq x y z
N MET A 1 20.21 19.06 28.21
CA MET A 1 20.42 17.92 27.28
C MET A 1 20.15 18.39 25.84
N HIS A 2 21.17 18.30 24.98
CA HIS A 2 21.23 18.92 23.65
C HIS A 2 20.49 18.14 22.54
N ARG A 3 19.15 18.23 22.50
CA ARG A 3 18.31 17.64 21.42
C ARG A 3 18.72 18.09 20.00
N ARG A 4 19.27 19.29 19.87
CA ARG A 4 19.70 19.88 18.59
C ARG A 4 20.98 19.26 18.03
N HIS A 5 21.85 18.73 18.89
CA HIS A 5 23.05 18.03 18.43
C HIS A 5 22.71 16.62 17.95
N PHE A 6 21.80 15.92 18.64
CA PHE A 6 21.37 14.57 18.26
C PHE A 6 20.75 14.51 16.85
N LEU A 7 19.89 15.47 16.49
CA LEU A 7 19.30 15.53 15.15
C LEU A 7 20.33 15.87 14.06
N ARG A 8 21.37 16.66 14.38
CA ARG A 8 22.44 16.99 13.43
C ARG A 8 23.40 15.82 13.22
N SER A 9 23.78 15.09 14.28
CA SER A 9 24.65 13.91 14.17
C SER A 9 23.94 12.73 13.48
N ALA A 10 22.65 12.54 13.73
CA ALA A 10 21.86 11.51 13.06
C ALA A 10 21.72 11.76 11.54
N GLY A 11 21.60 13.03 11.12
CA GLY A 11 21.50 13.39 9.71
C GLY A 11 22.76 13.10 8.88
N VAL A 12 23.95 13.31 9.47
CA VAL A 12 25.23 13.06 8.77
C VAL A 12 25.50 11.57 8.58
N ALA A 13 25.12 10.73 9.56
CA ALA A 13 25.27 9.28 9.47
C ALA A 13 24.40 8.66 8.37
N LEU A 14 23.18 9.18 8.16
CA LEU A 14 22.29 8.71 7.10
C LEU A 14 22.78 9.09 5.70
N ALA A 15 23.34 10.29 5.53
CA ALA A 15 23.85 10.77 4.25
C ALA A 15 25.04 9.94 3.75
N ALA A 16 25.98 9.58 4.65
CA ALA A 16 27.14 8.74 4.30
C ALA A 16 26.75 7.29 3.92
N ALA A 17 25.67 6.75 4.50
CA ALA A 17 25.16 5.43 4.13
C ALA A 17 24.44 5.43 2.77
N SER A 18 23.86 6.56 2.36
CA SER A 18 23.03 6.65 1.16
C SER A 18 23.81 6.67 -0.17
N THR A 19 25.09 7.07 -0.17
CA THR A 19 25.91 7.10 -1.40
C THR A 19 26.55 5.76 -1.74
N ALA A 20 26.62 4.81 -0.79
CA ALA A 20 27.18 3.48 -1.03
C ALA A 20 26.16 2.49 -1.64
N SER A 21 24.87 2.79 -1.57
CA SER A 21 23.82 1.85 -2.00
C SER A 21 23.47 1.91 -3.50
N TRP A 22 23.90 2.93 -4.24
CA TRP A 22 23.54 3.05 -5.67
C TRP A 22 24.48 2.29 -6.61
N ALA A 23 25.64 1.84 -6.15
CA ALA A 23 26.60 1.12 -6.98
C ALA A 23 26.35 -0.41 -7.06
N ALA A 24 25.31 -0.95 -6.41
CA ALA A 24 25.06 -2.38 -6.30
C ALA A 24 23.78 -2.88 -7.01
N THR A 25 23.02 -2.00 -7.65
CA THR A 25 21.69 -2.31 -8.24
C THR A 25 21.70 -2.59 -9.75
N ASP A 26 22.84 -2.91 -10.36
CA ASP A 26 22.88 -3.41 -11.75
C ASP A 26 22.74 -4.93 -11.85
N LYS A 27 22.58 -5.65 -10.73
CA LYS A 27 22.07 -7.01 -10.80
C LYS A 27 20.56 -6.96 -11.00
N ALA A 28 20.15 -6.93 -12.27
CA ALA A 28 18.86 -7.46 -12.68
C ALA A 28 18.69 -8.81 -11.98
N LEU A 29 17.84 -8.85 -10.96
CA LEU A 29 17.42 -10.10 -10.34
C LEU A 29 16.81 -10.92 -11.46
N ALA A 30 17.54 -11.92 -11.95
CA ALA A 30 17.00 -12.94 -12.81
C ALA A 30 15.97 -13.69 -11.96
N ILE A 31 14.73 -13.20 -11.95
CA ILE A 31 13.59 -13.91 -11.39
C ILE A 31 13.55 -15.22 -12.18
N PRO A 32 13.79 -16.39 -11.55
CA PRO A 32 13.62 -17.64 -12.24
C PRO A 32 12.17 -17.68 -12.71
N ARG A 33 11.97 -17.61 -14.02
CA ARG A 33 10.66 -17.78 -14.64
C ARG A 33 10.35 -19.27 -14.54
N THR A 34 9.92 -19.72 -13.38
CA THR A 34 9.26 -21.00 -13.24
C THR A 34 8.07 -20.95 -14.20
N ALA A 35 8.13 -21.75 -15.25
CA ALA A 35 7.00 -21.90 -16.14
C ALA A 35 5.82 -22.35 -15.29
N LEU A 36 4.77 -21.52 -15.24
CA LEU A 36 3.54 -21.95 -14.60
C LEU A 36 3.07 -23.23 -15.31
N PRO A 37 2.57 -24.22 -14.57
CA PRO A 37 2.02 -25.43 -15.19
C PRO A 37 0.98 -25.01 -16.22
N VAL A 38 1.28 -25.28 -17.50
CA VAL A 38 0.33 -25.06 -18.59
C VAL A 38 -0.75 -26.11 -18.45
N THR A 39 -1.92 -25.69 -17.99
CA THR A 39 -3.12 -26.52 -17.99
C THR A 39 -3.40 -26.92 -19.45
N PRO A 40 -3.50 -28.22 -19.78
CA PRO A 40 -3.76 -28.64 -21.14
C PRO A 40 -5.10 -28.05 -21.63
N PRO A 41 -5.19 -27.60 -22.89
CA PRO A 41 -6.43 -27.09 -23.45
C PRO A 41 -7.51 -28.18 -23.35
N GLY A 42 -8.53 -27.93 -22.53
CA GLY A 42 -9.63 -28.87 -22.27
C GLY A 42 -9.67 -29.47 -20.86
N ALA A 43 -8.63 -29.29 -20.03
CA ALA A 43 -8.74 -29.66 -18.62
C ALA A 43 -9.66 -28.68 -17.89
N SER A 44 -10.76 -29.21 -17.34
CA SER A 44 -11.58 -28.45 -16.39
C SER A 44 -10.75 -28.23 -15.13
N PRO A 45 -10.72 -27.01 -14.56
CA PRO A 45 -10.09 -26.80 -13.27
C PRO A 45 -10.71 -27.77 -12.26
N ALA A 46 -9.86 -28.37 -11.42
CA ALA A 46 -10.35 -29.16 -10.31
C ALA A 46 -11.39 -28.31 -9.53
N PRO A 47 -12.55 -28.88 -9.18
CA PRO A 47 -13.52 -28.16 -8.41
C PRO A 47 -12.87 -27.67 -7.11
N PHE A 48 -13.24 -26.46 -6.67
CA PHE A 48 -12.86 -26.01 -5.34
C PHE A 48 -13.30 -27.05 -4.32
N ALA A 49 -12.47 -27.27 -3.29
CA ALA A 49 -12.85 -28.11 -2.17
C ALA A 49 -14.23 -27.66 -1.65
N ALA A 50 -15.09 -28.62 -1.33
CA ALA A 50 -16.40 -28.31 -0.77
C ALA A 50 -16.19 -27.45 0.49
N MET A 51 -16.91 -26.32 0.59
CA MET A 51 -16.83 -25.49 1.79
C MET A 51 -17.36 -26.31 2.98
N PRO A 52 -16.59 -26.45 4.07
CA PRO A 52 -17.13 -27.00 5.30
C PRO A 52 -18.25 -26.06 5.81
N PRO A 53 -19.21 -26.58 6.60
CA PRO A 53 -20.21 -25.74 7.24
C PRO A 53 -19.52 -24.64 8.06
N LEU A 54 -19.98 -23.40 7.90
CA LEU A 54 -19.47 -22.28 8.70
C LEU A 54 -19.84 -22.51 10.17
N ALA A 55 -18.86 -22.38 11.06
CA ALA A 55 -19.14 -22.35 12.49
C ALA A 55 -20.05 -21.14 12.82
N PRO A 56 -21.07 -21.29 13.69
CA PRO A 56 -21.91 -20.17 14.08
C PRO A 56 -21.10 -19.04 14.75
N MET A 57 -21.40 -17.79 14.41
CA MET A 57 -20.82 -16.63 15.11
C MET A 57 -21.46 -16.46 16.49
N HIS A 58 -20.64 -16.50 17.54
CA HIS A 58 -21.08 -16.20 18.91
C HIS A 58 -21.04 -14.67 19.13
N ALA A 59 -22.13 -13.98 18.78
CA ALA A 59 -22.26 -12.53 18.96
C ALA A 59 -22.94 -12.20 20.30
N SER A 60 -22.20 -11.59 21.23
CA SER A 60 -22.71 -11.15 22.53
C SER A 60 -22.07 -9.82 22.95
N ILE A 61 -22.78 -9.02 23.74
CA ILE A 61 -22.37 -7.64 24.10
C ILE A 61 -21.09 -7.62 24.94
N ASP A 62 -20.92 -8.60 25.82
CA ASP A 62 -19.74 -8.81 26.65
C ASP A 62 -18.46 -9.11 25.83
N ARG A 63 -18.58 -9.34 24.51
CA ARG A 63 -17.46 -9.60 23.58
C ARG A 63 -17.16 -8.44 22.63
N ILE A 64 -17.72 -7.25 22.84
CA ILE A 64 -17.35 -6.05 22.08
C ILE A 64 -15.93 -5.61 22.45
N ILE A 65 -15.00 -5.69 21.50
CA ILE A 65 -13.60 -5.29 21.71
C ILE A 65 -13.44 -3.77 21.70
N ALA A 66 -14.12 -3.08 20.80
CA ALA A 66 -14.09 -1.62 20.66
C ALA A 66 -15.28 -1.10 19.85
N ILE A 67 -15.64 0.17 20.06
CA ILE A 67 -16.56 0.93 19.21
C ILE A 67 -15.79 2.14 18.70
N ASN A 68 -15.50 2.18 17.40
CA ASN A 68 -14.69 3.22 16.77
C ASN A 68 -15.49 3.98 15.71
N GLY A 69 -15.34 5.30 15.69
CA GLY A 69 -15.87 6.18 14.64
C GLY A 69 -14.77 6.72 13.74
N CYS A 70 -15.07 6.93 12.46
CA CYS A 70 -14.15 7.54 11.51
C CYS A 70 -14.88 8.45 10.51
N THR A 71 -14.20 9.50 10.04
CA THR A 71 -14.67 10.38 8.97
C THR A 71 -14.11 9.91 7.64
N ARG A 72 -14.97 9.75 6.63
CA ARG A 72 -14.56 9.37 5.27
C ARG A 72 -14.36 10.62 4.42
N PRO A 73 -13.17 10.87 3.85
CA PRO A 73 -12.89 12.06 3.05
C PRO A 73 -13.46 11.89 1.62
N PHE A 74 -14.78 11.96 1.49
CA PHE A 74 -15.48 11.77 0.23
C PHE A 74 -15.44 13.05 -0.63
N ARG A 75 -15.39 12.86 -1.96
CA ARG A 75 -15.62 13.91 -2.95
C ARG A 75 -16.59 13.41 -4.01
N ALA A 76 -17.57 14.23 -4.36
CA ALA A 76 -18.58 13.88 -5.35
C ALA A 76 -17.98 13.62 -6.75
N GLN A 77 -16.92 14.34 -7.11
CA GLN A 77 -16.20 14.18 -8.37
C GLN A 77 -15.22 12.98 -8.36
N GLY A 78 -15.17 12.22 -7.26
CA GLY A 78 -14.17 11.17 -7.05
C GLY A 78 -12.83 11.71 -6.52
N PRO A 79 -11.82 10.83 -6.38
CA PRO A 79 -10.48 11.22 -6.00
C PRO A 79 -9.91 12.29 -6.93
N ARG A 80 -9.28 13.32 -6.36
CA ARG A 80 -8.46 14.28 -7.13
C ARG A 80 -7.04 13.76 -7.14
N ILE A 81 -6.59 13.38 -8.33
CA ILE A 81 -5.24 12.90 -8.62
C ILE A 81 -4.71 13.77 -9.77
N GLU A 82 -3.97 14.83 -9.44
CA GLU A 82 -3.48 15.78 -10.43
C GLU A 82 -2.30 16.61 -9.91
N ALA A 83 -1.46 17.11 -10.82
CA ALA A 83 -0.40 18.06 -10.50
C ALA A 83 -0.85 19.51 -10.78
N GLU A 84 -0.62 20.40 -9.80
CA GLU A 84 -0.95 21.82 -9.88
C GLU A 84 0.28 22.68 -9.55
N ARG A 85 0.52 23.76 -10.31
CA ARG A 85 1.56 24.74 -10.00
C ARG A 85 0.99 25.83 -9.09
N ILE A 86 1.38 25.81 -7.81
CA ILE A 86 1.02 26.84 -6.84
C ILE A 86 2.25 27.70 -6.54
N GLY A 87 2.28 28.91 -7.10
CA GLY A 87 3.44 29.80 -7.04
C GLY A 87 4.68 29.16 -7.65
N ARG A 88 5.75 29.00 -6.84
CA ARG A 88 7.01 28.36 -7.28
C ARG A 88 7.07 26.85 -7.03
N LYS A 89 5.98 26.21 -6.59
CA LYS A 89 5.96 24.79 -6.21
C LYS A 89 4.97 24.01 -7.05
N THR A 90 5.34 22.80 -7.46
CA THR A 90 4.39 21.81 -7.96
C THR A 90 3.80 21.08 -6.74
N VAL A 91 2.48 20.99 -6.68
CA VAL A 91 1.71 20.24 -5.68
C VAL A 91 1.03 19.08 -6.41
N VAL A 92 1.25 17.86 -5.92
CA VAL A 92 0.52 16.68 -6.38
C VAL A 92 -0.63 16.45 -5.41
N HIS A 93 -1.85 16.46 -5.94
CA HIS A 93 -3.06 16.15 -5.21
C HIS A 93 -3.29 14.65 -5.27
N ASN A 94 -3.53 14.02 -4.13
CA ASN A 94 -3.98 12.64 -4.03
C ASN A 94 -4.96 12.52 -2.85
N TYR A 95 -6.21 12.92 -3.04
CA TYR A 95 -7.22 12.96 -1.96
C TYR A 95 -8.65 12.72 -2.47
N GLY A 96 -9.58 12.45 -1.56
CA GLY A 96 -11.01 12.30 -1.92
C GLY A 96 -11.50 10.87 -2.11
N HIS A 97 -10.77 9.88 -1.58
CA HIS A 97 -11.07 8.45 -1.74
C HIS A 97 -12.29 7.95 -0.96
N GLY A 98 -12.91 8.77 -0.11
CA GLY A 98 -14.06 8.35 0.67
C GLY A 98 -13.80 7.08 1.49
N GLY A 99 -14.65 6.07 1.32
CA GLY A 99 -14.53 4.77 2.01
C GLY A 99 -13.66 3.73 1.29
N SER A 100 -13.16 4.01 0.09
CA SER A 100 -12.45 3.03 -0.76
C SER A 100 -10.93 3.20 -0.79
N GLY A 101 -10.38 4.12 0.02
CA GLY A 101 -8.95 4.47 -0.01
C GLY A 101 -7.99 3.28 0.16
N TRP A 102 -8.36 2.28 0.98
CA TRP A 102 -7.53 1.08 1.13
C TRP A 102 -7.51 0.22 -0.13
N SER A 103 -8.68 -0.15 -0.64
CA SER A 103 -8.83 -1.00 -1.82
C SER A 103 -8.24 -0.36 -3.08
N LEU A 104 -8.22 0.97 -3.16
CA LEU A 104 -7.71 1.73 -4.31
C LEU A 104 -6.26 2.21 -4.13
N SER A 105 -5.63 1.99 -2.98
CA SER A 105 -4.36 2.62 -2.60
C SER A 105 -3.24 2.44 -3.63
N TRP A 106 -3.04 1.21 -4.11
CA TRP A 106 -2.00 0.91 -5.10
C TRP A 106 -2.22 1.62 -6.43
N GLY A 107 -3.44 1.55 -6.97
CA GLY A 107 -3.79 2.23 -8.22
C GLY A 107 -3.69 3.75 -8.09
N ALA A 108 -4.15 4.31 -6.97
CA ALA A 108 -4.04 5.74 -6.72
C ALA A 108 -2.57 6.21 -6.65
N ALA A 109 -1.69 5.43 -6.02
CA ALA A 109 -0.27 5.76 -5.92
C ALA A 109 0.49 5.69 -7.26
N GLU A 110 0.03 4.86 -8.21
CA GLU A 110 0.61 4.78 -9.56
C GLU A 110 0.19 5.96 -10.46
N HIS A 111 -0.95 6.60 -10.16
CA HIS A 111 -1.52 7.67 -10.99
C HIS A 111 -1.10 9.10 -10.54
N ASP A 112 -0.23 9.23 -9.54
CA ASP A 112 0.28 10.50 -8.98
C ASP A 112 1.39 11.20 -9.81
#